data_AF-A0A1E1WAU9-F1
#
_entry.id   AF-A0A1E1WAU9-F1
#
_cell.length_a   1.000
_cell.length_b   1.000
_cell.length_c   1.000
_cell.angle_alpha   90.00
_cell.angle_beta   90.00
_cell.angle_gamma   90.00
#
_symmetry.space_group_name_H-M   'P 1'
#
loop_
_entity.id
_entity.type
_entity.pdbx_description
1 polymer ?
#
loop_
_entity_poly.entity_id
_entity_poly.type
_entity_poly.pdbx_seq_one_letter_code
_entity_poly.pdbx_strand_id
1 'polypeptide(L)'
;PWWMSPECLRGRWYDHRSDIFSYGIILCQLIARVDADPDVLPRTDNFGLNYMAFVELCDEHTVPDLLRLAFNCCIYEPKARPLFPEIVEKLAEVKETLDDAAWRCHTPNTAESEEADSSGPRSCPGLYAWR
;
A
#
# COMPACT_ATOMS: atom_id res chain seq x y z
N PRO A 1 15.50 16.53 0.41
CA PRO A 1 15.42 16.14 -1.02
C PRO A 1 15.08 14.64 -1.27
N TRP A 2 15.00 13.80 -0.25
CA TRP A 2 14.92 12.33 -0.41
C TRP A 2 13.64 11.80 -1.05
N TRP A 3 12.53 12.53 -0.92
CA TRP A 3 11.26 12.22 -1.57
C TRP A 3 11.17 12.69 -3.02
N MET A 4 12.08 13.56 -3.48
CA MET A 4 11.97 14.15 -4.81
C MET A 4 12.10 13.09 -5.90
N SER A 5 11.30 13.28 -6.95
CA SER A 5 11.28 12.39 -8.11
C SER A 5 12.61 12.43 -8.89
N PRO A 6 12.93 11.36 -9.64
CA PRO A 6 14.15 11.30 -10.44
C PRO A 6 14.25 12.40 -11.50
N GLU A 7 13.11 12.85 -12.04
CA GLU A 7 13.03 13.94 -13.00
C GLU A 7 13.26 15.32 -12.36
N CYS A 8 12.71 15.56 -11.16
CA CYS A 8 12.94 16.78 -10.40
C CYS A 8 14.42 16.93 -10.02
N LEU A 9 15.03 15.85 -9.51
CA LEU A 9 16.45 15.83 -9.14
C LEU A 9 17.39 16.10 -10.32
N ARG A 10 16.96 15.77 -11.54
CA ARG A 10 17.72 16.02 -12.77
C ARG A 10 17.43 17.38 -13.41
N GLY A 11 16.55 18.19 -12.82
CA GLY A 11 16.13 19.47 -13.42
C GLY A 11 15.41 19.30 -14.76
N ARG A 12 14.76 18.15 -14.98
CA ARG A 12 13.93 17.91 -16.17
C ARG A 12 12.54 18.50 -15.98
N TRP A 13 11.78 18.60 -17.06
CA TRP A 13 10.36 18.97 -16.95
C TRP A 13 9.62 17.94 -16.10
N TYR A 14 8.82 18.44 -15.15
CA TYR A 14 8.03 17.63 -14.23
C TYR A 14 6.61 18.18 -14.14
N ASP A 15 5.68 17.30 -13.78
CA ASP A 15 4.28 17.62 -13.55
C ASP A 15 3.81 16.99 -12.22
N HIS A 16 2.49 16.93 -12.02
CA HIS A 16 1.86 16.32 -10.84
C HIS A 16 2.30 14.86 -10.57
N ARG A 17 2.87 14.15 -11.54
CA ARG A 17 3.36 12.77 -11.36
C ARG A 17 4.61 12.71 -10.49
N SER A 18 5.31 13.82 -10.29
CA SER A 18 6.40 13.91 -9.30
C SER A 18 5.90 13.77 -7.86
N ASP A 19 4.69 14.24 -7.56
CA ASP A 19 4.08 14.05 -6.24
C ASP A 19 3.72 12.59 -5.98
N ILE A 20 3.35 11.85 -7.04
CA ILE A 20 3.07 10.41 -6.97
C ILE A 20 4.34 9.62 -6.62
N PHE A 21 5.49 9.97 -7.19
CA PHE A 21 6.76 9.35 -6.79
C PHE A 21 7.07 9.63 -5.32
N SER A 22 6.90 10.89 -4.90
CA SER A 22 7.12 11.30 -3.51
C SER A 22 6.23 10.51 -2.55
N TYR A 23 4.96 10.33 -2.92
CA TYR A 23 4.00 9.49 -2.21
C TYR A 23 4.45 8.01 -2.15
N GLY A 24 4.96 7.46 -3.26
CA GLY A 24 5.54 6.12 -3.28
C GLY A 24 6.70 5.94 -2.29
N ILE A 25 7.58 6.95 -2.16
CA ILE A 25 8.65 6.94 -1.15
C ILE A 25 8.09 6.99 0.28
N ILE A 26 6.99 7.69 0.52
CA ILE A 26 6.28 7.67 1.81
C ILE A 26 5.70 6.28 2.09
N LEU A 27 5.04 5.65 1.11
CA LEU A 27 4.53 4.29 1.25
C LEU A 27 5.66 3.30 1.59
N CYS A 28 6.82 3.42 0.93
CA CYS A 28 7.98 2.60 1.22
C CYS A 28 8.46 2.74 2.67
N GLN A 29 8.51 3.97 3.21
CA GLN A 29 8.85 4.21 4.62
C GLN A 29 7.85 3.57 5.57
N LEU A 30 6.56 3.63 5.26
CA LEU A 30 5.51 3.01 6.08
C LEU A 30 5.60 1.50 6.08
N ILE A 31 5.88 0.89 4.92
CA ILE A 31 6.00 -0.56 4.76
C ILE A 31 7.22 -1.09 5.50
N ALA A 32 8.41 -0.53 5.22
CA ALA A 32 9.66 -1.01 5.81
C ALA A 32 9.95 -0.43 7.20
N ARG A 33 9.18 0.56 7.66
CA ARG A 33 9.38 1.30 8.93
C ARG A 33 10.78 1.90 9.06
N VAL A 34 11.28 2.48 7.97
CA VAL A 34 12.60 3.09 7.87
C VAL A 34 12.50 4.56 7.43
N ASP A 35 13.57 5.32 7.63
CA ASP A 35 13.71 6.69 7.13
C ASP A 35 13.92 6.72 5.60
N ALA A 36 13.55 7.83 4.95
CA ALA A 36 13.74 8.05 3.51
C ALA A 36 15.21 8.23 3.07
N ASP A 37 16.14 8.32 4.03
CA ASP A 37 17.56 8.54 3.77
C ASP A 37 18.09 7.45 2.83
N PRO A 38 18.79 7.77 1.73
CA PRO A 38 19.35 6.77 0.82
C PRO A 38 20.34 5.79 1.48
N ASP A 39 20.90 6.12 2.64
CA ASP A 39 21.74 5.20 3.42
C ASP A 39 20.91 4.07 4.07
N VAL A 40 19.59 4.25 4.18
CA VAL A 40 18.65 3.30 4.79
C VAL A 40 17.64 2.75 3.78
N LEU A 41 17.01 3.62 3.00
CA LEU A 41 16.04 3.26 1.96
C LEU A 41 16.77 3.02 0.63
N PRO A 42 16.81 1.79 0.09
CA PRO A 42 17.64 1.46 -1.06
C PRO A 42 17.26 2.24 -2.33
N ARG A 43 18.19 3.07 -2.80
CA ARG A 43 18.05 3.84 -4.05
C ARG A 43 18.94 3.28 -5.15
N THR A 44 18.62 3.61 -6.39
CA THR A 44 19.52 3.39 -7.53
C THR A 44 20.35 4.63 -7.79
N ASP A 45 21.49 4.49 -8.48
CA ASP A 45 22.31 5.63 -8.95
C ASP A 45 21.53 6.63 -9.79
N ASN A 46 20.42 6.17 -10.38
CA ASN A 46 19.51 6.99 -11.13
C ASN A 46 18.44 7.70 -10.28
N PHE A 47 18.60 7.76 -8.96
CA PHE A 47 17.64 8.33 -8.01
C PHE A 47 16.29 7.58 -7.94
N GLY A 48 16.17 6.41 -8.57
CA GLY A 48 14.99 5.56 -8.45
C GLY A 48 14.97 4.77 -7.14
N LEU A 49 13.92 3.99 -6.92
CA LEU A 49 13.87 2.97 -5.87
C LEU A 49 14.60 1.70 -6.36
N ASN A 50 15.41 1.07 -5.51
CA ASN A 50 15.95 -0.25 -5.80
C ASN A 50 14.98 -1.31 -5.28
N TYR A 51 14.09 -1.78 -6.16
CA TYR A 51 13.02 -2.72 -5.80
C TYR A 51 13.53 -4.03 -5.18
N MET A 52 14.60 -4.59 -5.73
CA MET A 52 15.14 -5.87 -5.26
C MET A 52 15.71 -5.73 -3.85
N ALA A 53 16.52 -4.70 -3.61
CA ALA A 53 17.04 -4.43 -2.27
C ALA A 53 15.95 -4.00 -1.28
N PHE A 54 14.90 -3.32 -1.75
CA PHE A 54 13.80 -2.90 -0.88
C PHE A 54 12.98 -4.10 -0.38
N VAL A 55 12.81 -5.15 -1.19
CA VAL A 55 12.10 -6.37 -0.76
C VAL A 55 12.78 -7.03 0.44
N GLU A 56 14.11 -6.95 0.55
CA GLU A 56 14.87 -7.45 1.71
C GLU A 56 14.61 -6.69 3.01
N LEU A 57 13.99 -5.49 2.93
CA LEU A 57 13.57 -4.73 4.11
C LEU A 57 12.13 -5.04 4.55
N CYS A 58 11.37 -5.78 3.73
CA CYS A 58 9.98 -6.10 4.03
C CYS A 58 9.90 -7.26 5.02
N ASP A 59 8.94 -7.19 5.94
CA ASP A 59 8.65 -8.28 6.88
C ASP A 59 7.64 -9.29 6.30
N GLU A 60 7.46 -10.43 6.98
CA GLU A 60 6.51 -11.48 6.57
C GLU A 60 5.04 -11.06 6.61
N HIS A 61 4.73 -9.94 7.27
CA HIS A 61 3.39 -9.39 7.39
C HIS A 61 3.08 -8.33 6.33
N THR A 62 4.05 -8.03 5.46
CA THR A 62 3.89 -7.01 4.43
C THR A 62 2.80 -7.42 3.43
N VAL A 63 1.78 -6.56 3.30
CA VAL A 63 0.65 -6.78 2.41
C VAL A 63 1.11 -6.69 0.95
N PRO A 64 1.07 -7.79 0.15
CA PRO A 64 1.67 -7.81 -1.18
C PRO A 64 1.09 -6.78 -2.15
N ASP A 65 -0.22 -6.52 -2.06
CA ASP A 65 -0.89 -5.55 -2.94
C ASP A 65 -0.55 -4.10 -2.56
N LEU A 66 -0.32 -3.81 -1.28
CA LEU A 66 0.17 -2.50 -0.84
C LEU A 66 1.61 -2.26 -1.32
N LEU A 67 2.47 -3.29 -1.22
CA LEU A 67 3.83 -3.23 -1.75
C LEU A 67 3.85 -2.99 -3.26
N ARG A 68 3.01 -3.71 -4.01
CA ARG A 68 2.86 -3.51 -5.46
C ARG A 68 2.42 -2.09 -5.80
N LEU A 69 1.47 -1.53 -5.05
CA LEU A 69 1.02 -0.15 -5.23
C LEU A 69 2.16 0.86 -4.98
N ALA A 70 2.93 0.68 -3.89
CA ALA A 70 4.10 1.51 -3.60
C ALA A 70 5.12 1.47 -4.75
N PHE A 71 5.41 0.28 -5.29
CA PHE A 71 6.33 0.10 -6.41
C PHE A 71 5.85 0.80 -7.68
N ASN A 72 4.55 0.70 -7.98
CA ASN A 72 3.94 1.39 -9.11
C ASN A 72 4.06 2.92 -8.99
N CYS A 73 3.90 3.47 -7.79
CA CYS A 73 4.10 4.90 -7.54
C CYS A 73 5.57 5.31 -7.75
N CYS A 74 6.52 4.43 -7.43
CA CYS A 74 7.96 4.67 -7.56
C CYS A 74 8.53 4.38 -8.96
N ILE A 75 7.70 4.06 -9.98
CA ILE A 75 8.19 3.81 -11.34
C ILE A 75 9.00 5.01 -11.84
N TYR A 76 10.18 4.73 -12.42
CA TYR A 76 11.07 5.76 -12.92
C TYR A 76 10.41 6.64 -13.98
N GLU A 77 9.75 6.05 -14.98
CA GLU A 77 9.01 6.75 -16.02
C GLU A 77 7.72 7.39 -15.45
N PRO A 78 7.59 8.74 -15.42
CA PRO A 78 6.45 9.40 -14.76
C PRO A 78 5.09 9.00 -15.33
N LYS A 79 5.01 8.80 -16.65
CA LYS A 79 3.75 8.46 -17.34
C LYS A 79 3.21 7.08 -17.01
N ALA A 80 4.08 6.18 -16.53
CA ALA A 80 3.70 4.83 -16.12
C ALA A 80 3.22 4.76 -14.67
N ARG A 81 3.35 5.85 -13.90
CA ARG A 81 2.82 5.93 -12.53
C ARG A 81 1.27 6.05 -12.57
N PRO A 82 0.56 5.40 -11.65
CA PRO A 82 -0.89 5.57 -11.50
C PRO A 82 -1.21 6.99 -11.04
N LEU A 83 -2.37 7.50 -11.41
CA LEU A 83 -2.91 8.75 -10.91
C LEU A 83 -3.49 8.57 -9.50
N PHE A 84 -3.56 9.64 -8.72
CA PHE A 84 -4.14 9.58 -7.37
C PHE A 84 -5.54 8.97 -7.28
N PRO A 85 -6.48 9.21 -8.22
CA PRO A 85 -7.77 8.50 -8.20
C PRO A 85 -7.62 6.97 -8.27
N GLU A 86 -6.75 6.47 -9.17
CA GLU A 86 -6.46 5.04 -9.30
C GLU A 86 -5.78 4.47 -8.04
N ILE A 87 -4.90 5.27 -7.42
CA ILE A 87 -4.25 4.92 -6.15
C ILE A 87 -5.30 4.78 -5.03
N VAL A 88 -6.24 5.72 -4.92
CA VAL A 88 -7.30 5.70 -3.90
C VAL A 88 -8.21 4.49 -4.09
N GLU A 89 -8.63 4.20 -5.32
CA GLU A 89 -9.40 3.00 -5.65
C GLU A 89 -8.65 1.73 -5.23
N LYS A 90 -7.36 1.64 -5.55
CA LYS A 90 -6.55 0.46 -5.18
C LYS A 90 -6.37 0.31 -3.68
N LEU A 91 -6.20 1.41 -2.94
CA LEU A 91 -6.12 1.39 -1.48
C LEU A 91 -7.44 0.93 -0.85
N ALA A 92 -8.58 1.33 -1.42
CA ALA A 92 -9.89 0.87 -0.95
C ALA A 92 -10.03 -0.65 -1.12
N GLU A 93 -9.66 -1.20 -2.27
CA GLU A 93 -9.66 -2.65 -2.51
C GLU A 93 -8.76 -3.41 -1.52
N VAL A 94 -7.55 -2.90 -1.29
CA VAL A 94 -6.60 -3.49 -0.33
C VAL A 94 -7.21 -3.48 1.07
N LYS A 95 -7.81 -2.35 1.48
CA LYS A 95 -8.45 -2.23 2.79
C LYS A 95 -9.58 -3.24 2.97
N GLU A 96 -10.50 -3.36 2.01
CA GLU A 96 -11.61 -4.31 2.11
C GLU A 96 -11.11 -5.76 2.21
N THR A 97 -10.08 -6.12 1.44
CA THR A 97 -9.47 -7.46 1.49
C THR A 97 -8.88 -7.76 2.88
N LEU A 98 -8.27 -6.77 3.53
CA LEU A 98 -7.70 -6.92 4.87
C LEU A 98 -8.79 -7.01 5.94
N ASP A 99 -9.86 -6.22 5.83
CA ASP A 99 -11.00 -6.27 6.75
C ASP A 99 -11.70 -7.64 6.69
N ASP A 100 -11.89 -8.19 5.49
CA ASP A 100 -12.43 -9.53 5.28
C ASP A 100 -11.55 -10.62 5.87
N ALA A 101 -10.23 -10.51 5.71
CA ALA A 101 -9.28 -11.46 6.29
C ALA A 101 -9.30 -11.39 7.82
N ALA A 102 -9.33 -10.18 8.39
CA ALA A 102 -9.44 -9.98 9.83
C ALA A 102 -10.73 -10.59 10.38
N TRP A 103 -11.87 -10.40 9.70
CA TRP A 103 -13.15 -10.99 10.11
C TRP A 103 -13.11 -12.52 10.16
N ARG A 104 -12.54 -13.18 9.14
CA ARG A 104 -12.43 -14.65 9.10
C ARG A 104 -11.58 -15.22 10.25
N CYS A 105 -10.59 -14.48 10.74
CA CYS A 105 -9.76 -14.91 11.87
C CYS A 105 -10.47 -14.79 13.22
N HIS A 106 -11.53 -13.98 13.33
CA HIS A 106 -12.25 -13.73 14.59
C HIS A 106 -13.49 -14.64 14.77
N THR A 107 -13.92 -15.37 13.74
CA THR A 107 -14.97 -16.40 13.90
C THR A 107 -14.32 -17.70 14.38
N PRO A 108 -14.61 -18.19 15.61
CA PRO A 108 -14.21 -19.53 15.98
C PRO A 108 -14.86 -20.51 15.01
N ASN A 109 -14.13 -21.55 14.61
CA ASN A 109 -14.66 -22.66 13.84
C ASN A 109 -15.80 -23.34 14.62
N THR A 110 -17.04 -22.86 14.49
CA THR A 110 -18.23 -23.63 14.84
C THR A 110 -18.58 -24.48 13.61
N ALA A 111 -17.71 -25.43 13.31
CA ALA A 111 -18.00 -26.52 12.40
C ALA A 111 -18.41 -27.74 13.23
N GLU A 112 -19.59 -27.66 13.85
CA GLU A 112 -20.41 -28.83 14.12
C GLU A 112 -21.83 -28.52 13.64
N SER A 113 -22.18 -29.18 12.53
CA SER A 113 -23.48 -29.71 12.13
C SER A 113 -24.74 -28.93 12.55
N GLU A 114 -25.49 -28.41 11.58
CA GLU A 114 -26.86 -28.85 11.24
C GLU A 114 -27.55 -27.86 10.28
N GLU A 115 -28.41 -28.44 9.45
CA GLU A 115 -29.22 -27.79 8.41
C GLU A 115 -30.16 -26.71 8.96
N ALA A 116 -30.54 -25.77 8.08
CA ALA A 116 -31.90 -25.27 7.84
C ALA A 116 -32.06 -23.74 7.78
N ASP A 117 -32.52 -23.31 6.61
CA ASP A 117 -33.64 -22.39 6.35
C ASP A 117 -33.51 -20.87 6.59
N SER A 118 -33.56 -20.17 5.45
CA SER A 118 -34.30 -18.95 5.11
C SER A 118 -34.37 -17.73 6.05
N SER A 119 -34.13 -16.59 5.38
CA SER A 119 -34.74 -15.25 5.55
C SER A 119 -34.34 -14.33 6.73
N GLY A 120 -33.81 -13.14 6.38
CA GLY A 120 -33.81 -11.94 7.22
C GLY A 120 -32.79 -10.87 6.77
N PRO A 121 -33.14 -9.56 6.72
CA PRO A 121 -32.22 -8.52 6.28
C PRO A 121 -31.13 -8.28 7.33
N ARG A 122 -29.89 -8.08 6.85
CA ARG A 122 -28.71 -7.80 7.69
C ARG A 122 -28.86 -6.42 8.35
N SER A 123 -29.22 -6.41 9.62
CA SER A 123 -29.12 -5.22 10.47
C SER A 123 -27.67 -5.04 10.93
N CYS A 124 -27.05 -3.92 10.56
CA CYS A 124 -25.74 -3.50 11.08
C CYS A 124 -25.82 -3.23 12.59
N PRO A 125 -24.98 -3.85 13.45
CA PRO A 125 -24.81 -3.39 14.82
C PRO A 125 -23.98 -2.09 14.82
N GLY A 126 -24.53 -1.07 15.48
CA GLY A 126 -24.01 0.29 15.50
C GLY A 126 -22.65 0.48 16.16
N LEU A 127 -22.01 1.57 15.74
CA LEU A 127 -20.83 2.21 16.34
C LEU A 127 -21.00 2.46 17.85
N TYR A 128 -20.36 1.66 18.70
CA TYR A 128 -19.86 2.13 20.01
C TYR A 128 -18.91 1.11 20.64
N ALA A 129 -17.62 1.15 20.32
CA ALA A 129 -16.59 0.49 21.12
C ALA A 129 -15.19 1.09 20.89
N TRP A 130 -15.03 2.38 21.22
CA TRP A 130 -13.73 2.91 21.65
C TRP A 130 -13.99 3.77 22.88
N ARG A 131 -13.64 3.23 24.05
CA ARG A 131 -13.49 3.98 25.30
C ARG A 131 -12.19 3.53 25.94
#